data_AF-A0AAC9IT85-F1
#
_entry.id   AF-A0AAC9IT85-F1
#
_cell.length_a   1.000
_cell.length_b   1.000
_cell.length_c   1.000
_cell.angle_alpha   90.00
_cell.angle_beta   90.00
_cell.angle_gamma   90.00
#
_symmetry.space_group_name_H-M   'P 1'
#
loop_
_entity.id
_entity.type
_entity.pdbx_description
1 polymer ?
#
loop_
_entity_poly.entity_id
_entity_poly.type
_entity_poly.pdbx_seq_one_letter_code
_entity_poly.pdbx_strand_id
1 'polypeptide(L)' 'MYVYVTRNIIARMRRNDGTDNGCFPLNPGKYEANKTNDGALEILQTVGEPVYLLPFIWWEKMELGDILIAA' A
#
# COMPACT_ATOMS: atom_id res chain seq x y z
N MET A 1 1.73 -10.97 -5.30
CA MET A 1 2.74 -10.39 -4.39
C MET A 1 2.08 -10.14 -3.04
N TYR A 2 2.84 -10.27 -1.95
CA TYR A 2 2.34 -10.02 -0.60
C TYR A 2 3.06 -8.85 0.05
N VAL A 3 2.29 -7.99 0.72
CA VAL A 3 2.77 -6.86 1.53
C VAL A 3 2.47 -7.18 2.99
N TYR A 4 3.51 -7.24 3.80
CA TYR A 4 3.42 -7.47 5.24
C TYR A 4 3.59 -6.13 5.94
N VAL A 5 2.57 -5.73 6.67
CA VAL A 5 2.58 -4.53 7.51
C VAL A 5 2.86 -4.97 8.95
N THR A 6 3.89 -4.42 9.57
CA THR A 6 4.34 -4.84 10.91
C THR A 6 3.77 -3.96 12.02
N ARG A 7 3.32 -2.75 11.68
CA ARG A 7 2.76 -1.73 12.60
C ARG A 7 1.62 -0.97 11.93
N ASN A 8 0.74 -0.37 12.72
CA ASN A 8 -0.29 0.51 12.17
C ASN A 8 0.38 1.67 11.42
N ILE A 9 0.08 1.82 10.13
CA ILE A 9 0.57 2.93 9.31
C ILE A 9 -0.59 3.66 8.66
N ILE A 10 -0.44 4.97 8.51
CA ILE A 10 -1.26 5.75 7.60
C ILE A 10 -0.49 5.88 6.30
N ALA A 11 -0.95 5.21 5.27
CA ALA A 11 -0.38 5.37 3.94
C ALA A 11 -1.12 6.44 3.17
N ARG A 12 -0.38 7.33 2.51
CA ARG A 12 -0.96 8.11 1.43
C ARG A 12 -1.11 7.24 0.19
N MET A 13 -2.19 7.44 -0.53
CA MET A 13 -2.58 6.57 -1.62
C MET A 13 -3.21 7.35 -2.75
N ARG A 14 -3.10 6.79 -3.95
CA ARG A 14 -3.96 7.19 -5.06
C ARG A 14 -5.34 6.57 -4.87
N ARG A 15 -6.39 7.30 -5.25
CA ARG A 15 -7.77 6.78 -5.32
C ARG A 15 -8.19 6.52 -6.76
N ASN A 16 -9.33 5.85 -6.94
CA ASN A 16 -9.92 5.60 -8.26
C ASN A 16 -10.27 6.87 -9.04
N ASP A 17 -10.46 8.00 -8.36
CA ASP A 17 -10.64 9.32 -8.98
C ASP A 17 -9.34 9.90 -9.58
N GLY A 18 -8.23 9.17 -9.47
CA GLY A 18 -6.91 9.55 -9.99
C GLY A 18 -6.16 10.54 -9.10
N THR A 19 -6.72 10.94 -7.95
CA THR A 19 -6.06 11.87 -7.03
C THR A 19 -5.09 11.15 -6.10
N ASP A 20 -3.91 11.74 -5.90
CA ASP A 20 -2.87 11.23 -4.99
C ASP A 20 -3.08 11.71 -3.53
N ASN A 21 -4.33 12.02 -3.16
CA ASN A 21 -4.70 12.65 -1.88
C ASN A 21 -5.42 11.70 -0.90
N GLY A 22 -5.51 10.41 -1.21
CA GLY A 22 -6.10 9.44 -0.30
C GLY A 22 -5.20 9.18 0.91
N CYS A 23 -5.79 8.97 2.08
CA CYS A 23 -5.12 8.37 3.23
C CYS A 23 -5.86 7.08 3.60
N PHE A 24 -5.12 6.01 3.86
CA PHE A 24 -5.71 4.74 4.29
C PHE A 24 -4.90 4.13 5.44
N PRO A 25 -5.56 3.75 6.55
CA PRO A 25 -4.91 3.04 7.62
C PRO A 25 -4.69 1.58 7.20
N LEU A 26 -3.43 1.13 7.26
CA LEU A 26 -3.10 -0.29 7.19
C LEU A 26 -2.73 -0.76 8.59
N ASN A 27 -3.45 -1.77 9.05
CA ASN A 27 -3.16 -2.43 10.32
C ASN A 27 -2.09 -3.50 10.10
N PRO A 28 -1.40 -3.96 11.17
CA PRO A 28 -0.50 -5.08 11.06
C PRO A 28 -1.19 -6.29 10.43
N GLY A 29 -0.56 -6.88 9.42
CA GLY A 29 -1.17 -7.98 8.69
C GLY A 29 -0.50 -8.28 7.36
N LYS A 30 -1.04 -9.29 6.69
CA LYS A 30 -0.64 -9.72 5.35
C LYS A 30 -1.70 -9.25 4.37
N TYR A 31 -1.25 -8.52 3.36
CA TYR A 31 -2.07 -7.97 2.29
C TYR A 31 -1.66 -8.56 0.95
N GLU A 32 -2.62 -8.90 0.11
CA GLU A 32 -2.37 -9.19 -1.29
C GLU A 32 -2.25 -7.90 -2.06
N ALA A 33 -1.26 -7.84 -2.97
CA ALA A 33 -1.05 -6.66 -3.77
C ALA A 33 -0.58 -7.00 -5.19
N ASN A 34 -0.95 -6.11 -6.11
CA ASN A 34 -0.42 -6.03 -7.46
C ASN A 34 0.53 -4.85 -7.57
N LYS A 35 1.64 -5.03 -8.30
CA LYS A 35 2.50 -3.91 -8.70
C LYS A 35 2.01 -3.37 -10.03
N THR A 36 1.63 -2.10 -10.04
CA THR A 36 1.17 -1.36 -11.23
C THR A 36 2.36 -0.96 -12.12
N ASN A 37 2.08 -0.55 -13.36
CA ASN A 37 3.11 -0.17 -14.34
C ASN A 37 3.92 1.06 -13.91
N ASP A 38 3.32 1.98 -13.15
CA ASP A 38 3.98 3.14 -12.56
C ASP A 38 4.62 2.84 -11.18
N GLY A 39 4.61 1.57 -10.77
CA GLY A 39 5.30 1.07 -9.58
C GLY A 39 4.53 1.21 -8.27
N ALA A 40 3.31 1.76 -8.28
CA ALA A 40 2.44 1.76 -7.12
C ALA A 40 1.99 0.33 -6.77
N LEU A 41 1.72 0.08 -5.48
CA LEU A 41 1.16 -1.20 -5.03
C LEU A 41 -0.33 -1.04 -4.83
N GLU A 42 -1.10 -1.69 -5.68
CA GLU A 42 -2.54 -1.85 -5.51
C GLU A 42 -2.79 -2.95 -4.47
N ILE A 43 -3.25 -2.55 -3.28
CA ILE A 43 -3.70 -3.47 -2.23
C ILE A 43 -5.06 -4.02 -2.63
N LEU A 44 -5.15 -5.34 -2.75
CA LEU A 44 -6.39 -6.04 -3.06
C LEU A 44 -7.29 -6.05 -1.82
N GLN A 45 -8.46 -5.43 -1.93
CA GLN A 45 -9.46 -5.39 -0.87
C GLN A 45 -10.70 -6.15 -1.29
N THR A 46 -11.29 -6.90 -0.36
CA THR A 46 -12.52 -7.67 -0.62
C THR A 46 -13.75 -6.78 -0.77
N VAL A 47 -13.74 -5.60 -0.16
CA VAL A 47 -14.83 -4.61 -0.16
C VAL A 47 -14.23 -3.21 -0.18
N GLY A 48 -14.74 -2.32 -1.04
CA GLY A 48 -14.34 -0.92 -1.10
C GLY A 48 -13.63 -0.54 -2.41
N GLU A 49 -13.11 0.69 -2.44
CA GLU A 49 -12.25 1.16 -3.54
C GLU A 49 -10.86 0.52 -3.43
N PRO A 50 -10.21 0.16 -4.56
CA PRO A 50 -8.82 -0.28 -4.55
C PRO A 50 -7.93 0.83 -4.00
N VAL A 51 -6.95 0.42 -3.20
CA VAL A 51 -6.03 1.32 -2.49
C VAL A 51 -4.65 1.17 -3.06
N TYR A 52 -4.08 2.27 -3.55
CA TYR A 52 -2.77 2.26 -4.21
C TYR A 52 -1.71 2.93 -3.34
N LEU A 53 -0.75 2.17 -2.82
CA LEU A 53 0.42 2.71 -2.14
C LEU A 53 1.42 3.26 -3.17
N LEU A 54 1.73 4.55 -3.12
CA LEU A 54 2.68 5.17 -4.04
C LEU A 54 4.12 4.70 -3.77
N PRO A 55 4.98 4.61 -4.80
CA PRO A 55 6.37 4.14 -4.70
C PRO A 55 7.18 4.72 -3.53
N PHE A 56 7.21 6.04 -3.41
CA PHE A 56 8.02 6.72 -2.41
C PHE A 56 7.56 6.43 -0.97
N ILE A 57 6.28 6.09 -0.78
CA ILE A 57 5.69 5.84 0.55
C ILE A 57 6.06 4.44 0.99
N TRP A 58 5.76 3.42 0.17
CA TRP A 58 6.09 2.06 0.57
C TRP A 58 7.60 1.85 0.62
N TRP A 59 8.39 2.57 -0.18
CA TRP A 59 9.85 2.60 -0.04
C TRP A 59 10.29 3.12 1.33
N GLU A 60 9.83 4.31 1.73
CA GLU A 60 10.15 4.90 3.05
C GLU A 60 9.72 3.96 4.19
N LYS A 61 8.54 3.35 4.09
CA LYS A 61 8.05 2.39 5.08
C LYS A 61 8.82 1.07 5.09
N MET A 62 9.42 0.66 3.98
CA MET A 62 10.34 -0.48 3.95
C MET A 62 11.66 -0.15 4.64
N GLU A 63 12.22 1.05 4.44
CA GLU A 63 13.45 1.48 5.13
C GLU A 63 13.26 1.51 6.66
N LEU A 64 12.07 1.86 7.13
CA LEU A 64 11.71 1.84 8.55
C LEU A 64 11.35 0.46 9.10
N GLY A 65 11.21 -0.55 8.24
CA GLY A 65 10.76 -1.90 8.62
C GLY A 65 9.26 -1.99 8.98
N ASP A 66 8.48 -0.95 8.67
CA ASP A 66 7.03 -0.93 8.86
C ASP A 66 6.31 -1.81 7.81
N ILE A 67 6.94 -1.98 6.63
CA ILE A 67 6.45 -2.81 5.54
C ILE A 67 7.55 -3.77 5.05
N LEU A 68 7.17 -4.99 4.68
CA LEU A 68 7.99 -5.93 3.92
C LEU A 68 7.23 -6.44 2.70
N ILE A 69 7.91 -6.57 1.56
CA ILE A 69 7.35 -7.05 0.30
C ILE A 69 7.95 -8.40 -0.02
N ALA A 70 7.10 -9.40 -0.27
CA ALA A 70 7.51 -10.69 -0.78
C ALA A 70 6.86 -10.94 -2.15
N ALA A 71 7.67 -11.35 -3.12
CA ALA A 71 7.22 -11.73 -4.45
C ALA A 71 6.51 -13.09 -4.43
#